data_AF-A0A9P8PQ02-F1
#
_entry.id   AF-A0A9P8PQ02-F1
#
_cell.length_a   1.000
_cell.length_b   1.000
_cell.length_c   1.000
_cell.angle_alpha   90.00
_cell.angle_beta   90.00
_cell.angle_gamma   90.00
#
_symmetry.space_group_name_H-M   'P 1'
#
loop_
_entity.id
_entity.type
_entity.pdbx_description
1 polymer ?
#
loop_
_entity_poly.entity_id
_entity_poly.type
_entity_poly.pdbx_seq_one_letter_code
_entity_poly.pdbx_strand_id
1 'polypeptide(L)'
;MLFLSFFKTLVDREITVELKNGVEIRGVLKTADQYFNLKLDNVTCINESKFPHLSSVKSIFLRGSTVRYVHLTNNDVDTNLLQDASRRGE
;
A
#
# COMPACT_ATOMS: atom_id res chain seq x y z
N MET A 1 -3.82 -17.01 -3.19
CA MET A 1 -3.83 -15.55 -3.40
C MET A 1 -2.53 -14.91 -2.86
N LEU A 2 -1.39 -15.16 -3.50
CA LEU A 2 -0.05 -14.67 -3.13
C LEU A 2 -0.05 -13.24 -2.54
N PHE A 3 -0.51 -12.27 -3.34
CA PHE A 3 -0.41 -10.85 -2.98
C PHE A 3 -1.34 -10.45 -1.83
N LEU A 4 -2.47 -11.12 -1.64
CA LEU A 4 -3.34 -10.83 -0.51
C LEU A 4 -2.66 -11.28 0.79
N SER A 5 -2.08 -12.48 0.79
CA SER A 5 -1.30 -12.98 1.92
C SER A 5 -0.10 -12.07 2.20
N PHE A 6 0.59 -11.62 1.16
CA PHE A 6 1.69 -10.67 1.26
C PHE A 6 1.27 -9.32 1.87
N PHE A 7 0.18 -8.69 1.41
CA PHE A 7 -0.27 -7.44 2.02
C PHE A 7 -0.72 -7.60 3.47
N LYS A 8 -1.22 -8.78 3.86
CA LYS A 8 -1.53 -9.07 5.27
C LYS A 8 -0.28 -9.10 6.16
N THR A 9 0.89 -9.51 5.65
CA THR A 9 2.14 -9.44 6.43
C THR A 9 2.65 -8.01 6.62
N LEU A 10 2.17 -7.07 5.81
CA LEU A 10 2.52 -5.65 5.84
C LEU A 10 1.55 -4.80 6.68
N VAL A 11 0.55 -5.41 7.31
CA VAL A 11 -0.36 -4.68 8.22
C VAL A 11 0.45 -4.08 9.38
N ASP A 12 0.08 -2.86 9.77
CA ASP A 12 0.75 -2.00 10.73
C ASP A 12 2.16 -1.52 10.33
N ARG A 13 2.57 -1.72 9.07
CA ARG A 13 3.78 -1.11 8.49
C ARG A 13 3.47 0.19 7.76
N GLU A 14 4.44 1.10 7.76
CA GLU A 14 4.36 2.31 6.94
C GLU A 14 4.69 1.98 5.49
N ILE A 15 3.82 2.41 4.57
CA ILE A 15 3.98 2.21 3.13
C ILE A 15 3.66 3.52 2.39
N THR A 16 4.19 3.64 1.18
CA THR A 16 3.82 4.73 0.26
C THR A 16 3.07 4.16 -0.93
N VAL A 17 1.89 4.70 -1.23
CA VAL A 17 1.06 4.27 -2.35
C VAL A 17 1.02 5.37 -3.40
N GLU A 18 1.42 5.03 -4.64
CA GLU A 18 1.26 5.89 -5.81
C GLU A 18 0.00 5.46 -6.56
N LEU A 19 -0.90 6.42 -6.80
CA LEU A 19 -2.09 6.24 -7.60
C LEU A 19 -1.84 6.54 -9.09
N LYS A 20 -2.65 5.97 -9.98
CA LYS A 20 -2.55 6.16 -11.43
C LYS A 20 -2.63 7.63 -11.89
N ASN A 21 -3.26 8.49 -11.09
CA ASN A 21 -3.36 9.92 -11.35
C ASN A 21 -2.15 10.74 -10.81
N GLY A 22 -1.13 10.07 -10.26
CA GLY A 22 0.09 10.70 -9.74
C GLY A 22 0.00 11.22 -8.31
N VAL A 23 -1.09 10.91 -7.58
CA VAL A 23 -1.16 11.19 -6.13
C VAL A 23 -0.28 10.20 -5.38
N GLU A 24 0.52 10.69 -4.45
CA GLU A 24 1.41 9.88 -3.61
C GLU A 24 1.03 10.05 -2.14
N ILE A 25 0.65 8.95 -1.50
CA ILE A 25 0.17 8.93 -0.12
C ILE A 25 1.05 8.00 0.69
N ARG A 26 1.67 8.53 1.74
CA ARG A 26 2.35 7.72 2.76
C ARG A 26 1.43 7.52 3.96
N GLY A 27 1.43 6.33 4.54
CA GLY A 27 0.66 6.04 5.76
C GLY A 27 0.84 4.61 6.25
N VAL A 28 0.18 4.27 7.35
CA VAL A 28 0.26 2.95 7.98
C VAL A 28 -0.84 2.05 7.41
N LEU A 29 -0.47 0.90 6.84
CA LEU A 29 -1.41 -0.06 6.29
C LEU A 29 -2.25 -0.70 7.40
N LYS A 30 -3.58 -0.59 7.32
CA LYS A 30 -4.50 -1.21 8.28
C LYS A 30 -5.19 -2.44 7.75
N THR A 31 -5.65 -2.40 6.51
CA THR A 31 -6.35 -3.53 5.90
C THR A 31 -6.05 -3.60 4.42
N ALA A 32 -5.98 -4.83 3.91
CA ALA A 32 -5.98 -5.15 2.49
C ALA A 32 -7.01 -6.25 2.21
N ASP A 33 -7.78 -6.11 1.13
CA ASP A 33 -8.79 -7.09 0.73
C ASP A 33 -8.43 -7.82 -0.58
N GLN A 34 -9.29 -8.76 -0.99
CA GLN A 34 -9.08 -9.58 -2.19
C GLN A 34 -9.02 -8.81 -3.52
N TYR A 35 -9.49 -7.56 -3.54
CA TYR A 35 -9.39 -6.66 -4.69
C TYR A 35 -8.21 -5.69 -4.56
N PHE A 36 -7.36 -5.92 -3.55
CA PHE A 36 -6.23 -5.07 -3.17
C PHE A 36 -6.68 -3.65 -2.84
N ASN A 37 -7.91 -3.47 -2.35
CA ASN A 37 -8.28 -2.21 -1.74
C ASN A 37 -7.52 -2.07 -0.43
N LEU A 38 -6.97 -0.88 -0.18
CA LEU A 38 -6.11 -0.61 0.96
C LEU A 38 -6.76 0.44 1.85
N LYS A 39 -6.71 0.22 3.17
CA LYS A 39 -6.99 1.27 4.16
C LYS A 39 -5.68 1.69 4.80
N LEU A 40 -5.40 2.99 4.78
CA LEU A 40 -4.24 3.59 5.43
C LEU A 40 -4.71 4.54 6.53
N ASP A 41 -4.04 4.48 7.67
CA ASP A 41 -4.19 5.44 8.77
C ASP A 41 -2.93 6.31 8.89
N ASN A 42 -3.06 7.44 9.60
CA ASN A 42 -2.00 8.41 9.84
C ASN A 42 -1.34 8.89 8.54
N VAL A 43 -2.16 9.20 7.54
CA VAL A 43 -1.69 9.49 6.18
C VAL A 43 -1.12 10.89 6.04
N THR A 44 -0.11 11.00 5.18
CA THR A 44 0.48 12.26 4.72
C THR A 44 0.60 12.22 3.20
N CYS A 45 0.15 13.26 2.51
CA CYS A 45 0.31 13.39 1.08
C CYS A 45 1.76 13.86 0.80
N ILE A 46 2.51 13.17 -0.06
CA ILE A 46 3.91 13.56 -0.34
C ILE A 46 3.94 14.82 -1.23
N ASN A 47 2.95 14.94 -2.12
CA ASN A 47 2.82 16.03 -3.07
C ASN A 47 1.69 17.00 -2.70
N GLU A 48 1.67 17.42 -1.43
CA GLU A 48 0.67 18.36 -0.86
C GLU A 48 0.45 19.62 -1.72
N SER A 49 1.52 20.21 -2.27
CA SER A 49 1.41 21.42 -3.10
C SER A 49 0.55 21.24 -4.35
N LYS A 50 0.48 20.03 -4.90
CA LYS A 50 -0.35 19.71 -6.07
C LYS A 50 -1.76 19.29 -5.68
N PHE A 51 -1.93 18.70 -4.48
CA PHE A 51 -3.19 18.16 -3.99
C PHE A 51 -3.52 18.68 -2.58
N PRO A 52 -3.74 19.99 -2.40
CA PRO A 52 -3.91 20.60 -1.08
C PRO A 52 -5.17 20.11 -0.35
N HIS A 53 -6.18 19.62 -1.09
CA HIS A 53 -7.41 19.05 -0.54
C HIS A 53 -7.18 17.76 0.26
N LEU A 54 -6.03 17.10 0.12
CA LEU A 54 -5.69 15.88 0.87
C LEU A 54 -4.96 16.15 2.18
N SER A 55 -4.52 17.40 2.44
CA SER A 55 -3.69 17.78 3.60
C SER A 55 -4.34 17.50 4.96
N SER A 56 -5.66 17.54 5.05
CA SER A 56 -6.40 17.34 6.32
C SER A 56 -6.86 15.90 6.54
N VAL A 57 -6.61 15.00 5.57
CA VAL A 57 -7.07 13.60 5.63
C VAL A 57 -6.13 12.81 6.53
N LYS A 58 -6.68 12.13 7.55
CA LYS A 58 -5.90 11.29 8.49
C LYS A 58 -6.00 9.79 8.21
N SER A 59 -7.09 9.36 7.58
CA SER A 59 -7.33 7.97 7.18
C SER A 59 -7.95 7.97 5.78
N ILE A 60 -7.55 7.03 4.93
CA ILE A 60 -8.04 6.94 3.57
C ILE A 60 -8.30 5.49 3.17
N PHE A 61 -9.33 5.30 2.34
CA PHE A 61 -9.59 4.05 1.64
C PHE A 61 -9.25 4.22 0.17
N LEU A 62 -8.38 3.35 -0.34
CA LEU A 62 -7.92 3.34 -1.72
C LEU A 62 -8.49 2.13 -2.43
N ARG A 63 -9.10 2.37 -3.59
CA ARG A 63 -9.58 1.30 -4.45
C ARG A 63 -8.39 0.66 -5.16
N GLY A 64 -8.21 -0.66 -5.06
CA GLY A 64 -7.03 -1.35 -5.60
C GLY A 64 -6.81 -1.11 -7.09
N SER A 65 -7.90 -0.96 -7.86
CA SER A 65 -7.82 -0.66 -9.30
C SER A 65 -7.24 0.72 -9.64
N THR A 66 -7.17 1.66 -8.70
CA THR A 66 -6.58 3.00 -8.92
C THR A 66 -5.12 3.08 -8.48
N VAL A 67 -4.60 2.06 -7.78
CA VAL A 67 -3.20 1.98 -7.37
C VAL A 67 -2.32 1.65 -8.56
N ARG A 68 -1.17 2.31 -8.66
CA ARG A 68 -0.10 2.00 -9.63
C ARG A 68 1.06 1.30 -8.93
N TYR A 69 1.57 1.89 -7.85
CA TYR A 69 2.70 1.33 -7.10
C TYR A 69 2.45 1.36 -5.60
N VAL A 70 3.05 0.40 -4.90
CA VAL A 70 3.21 0.42 -3.45
C VAL A 70 4.70 0.30 -3.17
N HIS A 71 5.29 1.34 -2.59
CA HIS A 71 6.67 1.38 -2.18
C HIS A 71 6.79 0.81 -0.77
N LEU A 72 7.73 -0.12 -0.60
CA LEU A 72 7.98 -0.86 0.62
C LEU A 72 9.46 -0.72 0.99
N THR A 73 9.76 -0.84 2.28
CA THR A 73 11.13 -0.94 2.77
C THR A 73 11.63 -2.38 2.62
N ASN A 74 12.90 -2.55 2.22
CA ASN A 74 13.47 -3.89 2.03
C ASN A 74 13.41 -4.76 3.29
N ASN A 75 13.47 -4.15 4.48
CA ASN A 75 13.43 -4.87 5.76
C ASN A 75 12.06 -5.47 6.08
N ASP A 76 10.98 -5.04 5.41
CA ASP A 76 9.63 -5.55 5.63
C ASP A 76 9.30 -6.75 4.73
N VAL A 77 10.22 -7.16 3.85
CA VAL A 77 9.99 -8.17 2.81
C VAL A 77 11.04 -9.29 2.89
N ASP A 78 10.59 -10.50 3.23
CA ASP A 78 11.40 -11.71 3.05
C ASP A 78 11.34 -12.16 1.59
N THR A 79 12.43 -11.92 0.86
CA THR A 79 12.52 -12.23 -0.57
C THR A 79 12.61 -13.73 -0.86
N ASN A 80 13.13 -14.54 0.07
CA ASN A 80 13.18 -16.00 -0.11
C ASN A 80 11.78 -16.59 -0.02
N LEU A 81 11.00 -16.16 0.98
CA LEU A 81 9.61 -16.56 1.14
C LEU A 81 8.77 -16.15 -0.07
N LEU A 82 8.96 -14.92 -0.57
CA LEU A 82 8.23 -14.41 -1.72
C LEU A 82 8.56 -15.17 -3.01
N GLN A 83 9.84 -15.51 -3.23
CA GLN A 83 10.27 -16.33 -4.37
C GLN A 83 9.65 -17.73 -4.31
N ASP A 84 9.69 -18.38 -3.15
CA ASP A 84 9.16 -19.73 -2.98
C ASP A 84 7.64 -19.77 -3.14
N ALA A 85 6.91 -18.79 -2.58
CA ALA A 85 5.47 -18.70 -2.76
C ALA A 85 5.09 -18.43 -4.23
N SER A 86 5.88 -17.61 -4.94
CA SER A 86 5.70 -17.37 -6.38
C SER A 86 5.90 -18.64 -7.21
N ARG A 87 6.86 -19.51 -6.86
CA ARG A 87 7.10 -20.79 -7.55
C ARG A 87 5.98 -21.80 -7.34
N ARG A 88 5.36 -21.80 -6.15
CA ARG A 88 4.25 -22.70 -5.81
C ARG A 88 2.92 -22.33 -6.49
N GLY A 89 2.79 -21.11 -7.00
CA GLY A 89 1.56 -20.64 -7.65
C GLY A 89 0.40 -20.41 -6.68
N GLU A 90 0.69 -20.25 -5.38
CA GLU A 90 -0.29 -19.95 -4.33
C GLU A 90 -0.42 -18.45 -4.09
#